data_AF-A0A7S0AF23-F1
#
_entry.id   AF-A0A7S0AF23-F1
#
_cell.length_a   1.000
_cell.length_b   1.000
_cell.length_c   1.000
_cell.angle_alpha   90.00
_cell.angle_beta   90.00
_cell.angle_gamma   90.00
#
_symmetry.space_group_name_H-M   'P 1'
#
loop_
_entity.id
_entity.type
_entity.pdbx_description
1 polymer ?
#
loop_
_entity_poly.entity_id
_entity_poly.type
_entity_poly.pdbx_seq_one_letter_code
_entity_poly.pdbx_strand_id
1 'polypeptide(L)'
;AGITTVLNSRASVLAAANPVFGRYDDLKSASENIDLMTTILSRFDLIFLVRDVRDEELDRMICRHVMGVHVNSTRNSGDVGGGSLGSFMTSNAASVDGGG
;
A
#
# COMPACT_ATOMS: atom_id res chain seq x y z
N ALA A 1 -40.18 -0.75 24.72
CA ALA A 1 -39.38 -0.87 23.49
C ALA A 1 -40.31 -1.22 22.35
N GLY A 2 -40.45 -0.37 21.33
CA GLY A 2 -41.49 -0.56 20.31
C GLY A 2 -41.51 0.54 19.25
N ILE A 3 -40.36 0.89 18.70
CA ILE A 3 -40.29 1.83 17.58
C ILE A 3 -39.71 1.07 16.40
N THR A 4 -40.58 0.75 15.44
CA THR A 4 -40.21 0.24 14.12
C THR A 4 -40.30 1.41 13.16
N THR A 5 -39.14 1.92 12.72
CA THR A 5 -39.08 3.01 11.73
C THR A 5 -38.15 2.60 10.61
N VAL A 6 -38.55 2.94 9.38
CA VAL A 6 -37.75 2.71 8.17
C VAL A 6 -37.11 4.04 7.80
N LEU A 7 -35.78 4.04 7.68
CA LEU A 7 -34.99 5.22 7.33
C LEU A 7 -34.33 4.99 5.98
N ASN A 8 -34.29 6.03 5.16
CA ASN A 8 -33.69 5.97 3.83
C ASN A 8 -32.16 6.07 3.92
N SER A 9 -31.42 5.10 3.35
CA SER A 9 -29.96 5.14 3.22
C SER A 9 -29.55 5.33 1.76
N ARG A 10 -29.38 6.58 1.34
CA ARG A 10 -28.79 6.94 0.05
C ARG A 10 -27.26 6.98 0.16
N ALA A 11 -26.64 5.80 0.23
CA ALA A 11 -25.19 5.67 0.28
C ALA A 11 -24.70 4.74 -0.83
N SER A 12 -23.55 5.08 -1.40
CA SER A 12 -22.78 4.17 -2.26
C SER A 12 -21.82 3.36 -1.41
N VAL A 13 -21.66 2.08 -1.71
CA VAL A 13 -20.76 1.18 -0.98
C VAL A 13 -19.51 0.94 -1.81
N LEU A 14 -18.35 1.20 -1.21
CA LEU A 14 -17.06 0.77 -1.72
C LEU A 14 -16.54 -0.34 -0.81
N ALA A 15 -16.19 -1.49 -1.39
CA ALA A 15 -15.67 -2.64 -0.67
C ALA A 15 -14.37 -3.12 -1.31
N ALA A 16 -13.44 -3.59 -0.46
CA ALA A 16 -12.24 -4.30 -0.88
C ALA A 16 -12.24 -5.67 -0.19
N ALA A 17 -11.97 -6.72 -0.95
CA ALA A 17 -11.91 -8.08 -0.45
C ALA A 17 -10.63 -8.74 -0.94
N ASN A 18 -10.02 -9.55 -0.09
CA ASN A 18 -8.85 -10.34 -0.45
C ASN A 18 -9.29 -11.73 -0.93
N PRO A 19 -8.56 -12.35 -1.87
CA PRO A 19 -8.84 -13.72 -2.28
C PRO A 19 -8.59 -14.70 -1.15
N VAL A 20 -9.37 -15.80 -1.12
CA VAL A 20 -9.40 -16.79 -0.02
C VAL A 20 -8.03 -17.39 0.28
N PHE A 21 -7.21 -17.63 -0.75
CA PHE A 21 -5.89 -18.25 -0.62
C PHE A 21 -4.73 -17.25 -0.70
N GLY A 22 -5.00 -15.95 -0.56
CA GLY A 22 -3.99 -14.88 -0.60
C GLY A 22 -3.40 -14.57 -1.99
N ARG A 23 -3.61 -15.45 -2.98
CA ARG A 23 -3.34 -15.21 -4.40
C ARG A 23 -4.60 -15.46 -5.20
N TYR A 24 -4.82 -14.64 -6.23
CA TYR A 24 -5.90 -14.85 -7.17
C TYR A 24 -5.52 -15.98 -8.13
N ASP A 25 -6.33 -17.02 -8.21
CA ASP A 25 -6.10 -18.17 -9.10
C ASP A 25 -6.88 -17.95 -10.40
N ASP A 26 -6.17 -17.67 -11.50
CA ASP A 26 -6.78 -17.40 -12.82
C ASP A 26 -7.53 -18.62 -13.40
N LEU A 27 -7.33 -19.83 -12.84
CA LEU A 27 -8.03 -21.05 -13.25
C LEU A 27 -9.39 -21.23 -12.57
N LYS A 28 -9.71 -20.44 -11.55
CA LYS A 28 -10.97 -20.49 -10.81
C LYS A 28 -11.88 -19.32 -11.18
N SER A 29 -13.18 -19.53 -11.08
CA SER A 29 -14.14 -18.44 -11.31
C SER A 29 -13.98 -17.34 -10.25
N ALA A 30 -14.33 -16.09 -10.60
CA ALA A 30 -14.24 -14.97 -9.67
C ALA A 30 -15.04 -15.18 -8.37
N SER A 31 -16.16 -15.92 -8.45
CA SER A 31 -16.97 -16.34 -7.30
C SER A 31 -16.33 -17.42 -6.42
N GLU A 32 -15.40 -18.22 -6.94
CA GLU A 32 -14.65 -19.21 -6.15
C GLU A 32 -13.38 -18.61 -5.55
N ASN A 33 -12.81 -17.59 -6.19
CA ASN A 33 -11.67 -16.84 -5.67
C ASN A 33 -12.06 -15.86 -4.54
N ILE A 34 -13.31 -15.40 -4.54
CA ILE A 34 -13.85 -14.44 -3.59
C ILE A 34 -14.96 -15.14 -2.79
N ASP A 35 -14.77 -15.34 -1.49
CA ASP A 35 -15.77 -15.93 -0.58
C ASP A 35 -16.90 -14.95 -0.27
N LEU A 36 -17.58 -14.47 -1.32
CA LEU A 36 -18.76 -13.62 -1.23
C LEU A 36 -19.94 -14.32 -1.90
N MET A 37 -21.11 -14.23 -1.26
CA MET A 37 -22.34 -14.76 -1.84
C MET A 37 -22.63 -14.09 -3.19
N THR A 38 -23.00 -14.89 -4.18
CA THR A 38 -23.38 -14.42 -5.53
C THR A 38 -24.50 -13.37 -5.50
N THR A 39 -25.37 -13.42 -4.49
CA THR A 39 -26.47 -12.46 -4.28
C THR A 39 -26.01 -11.05 -3.92
N ILE A 40 -24.82 -10.91 -3.35
CA ILE A 40 -24.20 -9.62 -3.07
C ILE A 40 -23.46 -9.12 -4.31
N LEU A 41 -22.72 -10.01 -4.99
CA LEU A 41 -22.02 -9.67 -6.23
C LEU A 41 -22.97 -9.17 -7.31
N SER A 42 -24.17 -9.75 -7.43
CA SER A 42 -25.18 -9.31 -8.39
C SER A 42 -25.75 -7.91 -8.11
N ARG A 43 -25.47 -7.32 -6.94
CA ARG A 43 -25.89 -5.97 -6.56
C ARG A 43 -24.79 -4.93 -6.79
N PHE A 44 -23.58 -5.37 -7.13
CA PHE A 44 -22.49 -4.47 -7.52
C PHE A 44 -22.48 -4.33 -9.04
N ASP A 45 -22.63 -3.10 -9.51
CA ASP A 45 -22.54 -2.79 -10.94
C ASP A 45 -21.08 -2.77 -11.43
N LEU A 46 -20.13 -2.53 -10.53
CA LEU A 46 -18.70 -2.43 -10.83
C LEU A 46 -17.89 -3.36 -9.92
N ILE A 47 -17.07 -4.22 -10.53
CA ILE A 47 -16.15 -5.13 -9.83
C ILE A 47 -14.77 -4.98 -10.47
N PHE A 48 -13.78 -4.63 -9.65
CA PHE A 48 -12.38 -4.47 -10.08
C PHE A 48 -11.51 -5.56 -9.44
N LEU A 49 -10.82 -6.33 -10.28
CA LEU A 49 -9.84 -7.32 -9.84
C LEU A 49 -8.44 -6.71 -9.95
N VAL A 50 -7.79 -6.49 -8.80
CA VAL A 50 -6.41 -6.00 -8.74
C VAL A 50 -5.49 -7.20 -8.53
N ARG A 51 -4.68 -7.52 -9.55
CA ARG A 51 -3.70 -8.60 -9.49
C ARG A 51 -2.30 -8.04 -9.23
N ASP A 52 -1.59 -8.66 -8.30
CA ASP A 52 -0.18 -8.41 -8.01
C ASP A 52 0.69 -9.18 -9.01
N VAL A 53 1.02 -8.55 -10.14
CA VAL A 53 1.94 -9.09 -11.15
C VAL A 53 3.34 -8.58 -10.84
N ARG A 54 4.31 -9.50 -10.76
CA ARG A 54 5.72 -9.14 -10.56
C ARG A 54 6.27 -8.50 -11.83
N ASP A 55 6.55 -7.20 -11.78
CA ASP A 55 7.19 -6.45 -12.87
C ASP A 55 8.21 -5.49 -12.26
N GLU A 56 9.49 -5.71 -12.56
CA GLU A 56 10.58 -4.94 -11.96
C GLU A 56 10.55 -3.46 -12.35
N GLU A 57 10.12 -3.11 -13.57
CA GLU A 57 10.04 -1.71 -14.00
C GLU A 57 8.91 -0.98 -13.28
N LEU A 58 7.74 -1.62 -13.21
CA LEU A 58 6.58 -1.12 -12.49
C LEU A 58 6.89 -0.96 -11.00
N ASP A 59 7.47 -1.98 -10.38
CA ASP A 59 7.85 -1.99 -8.98
C ASP A 59 8.84 -0.86 -8.69
N ARG A 60 9.83 -0.64 -9.58
CA ARG A 60 10.81 0.45 -9.44
C ARG A 60 10.15 1.82 -9.56
N MET A 61 9.21 1.99 -10.50
CA MET A 61 8.45 3.24 -10.65
C MET A 61 7.64 3.55 -9.38
N ILE A 62 6.91 2.56 -8.86
CA ILE A 62 6.12 2.69 -7.63
C ILE A 62 7.03 3.01 -6.44
N CYS A 63 8.15 2.29 -6.29
CA CYS A 63 9.10 2.53 -5.21
C CYS A 63 9.67 3.96 -5.26
N ARG A 64 10.06 4.46 -6.45
CA ARG A 64 10.53 5.84 -6.61
C ARG A 64 9.45 6.85 -6.23
N HIS A 65 8.20 6.62 -6.61
CA HIS A 65 7.08 7.48 -6.24
C HIS A 65 6.86 7.50 -4.71
N VAL A 66 6.78 6.32 -4.09
CA VAL A 66 6.59 6.18 -2.64
C VAL A 66 7.72 6.83 -1.87
N MET A 67 8.98 6.60 -2.26
CA MET A 67 10.13 7.27 -1.64
C MET A 67 10.07 8.78 -1.82
N GLY A 68 9.69 9.27 -3.00
CA GLY A 68 9.53 10.70 -3.28
C GLY A 68 8.49 11.37 -2.37
N VAL A 69 7.34 10.72 -2.14
CA VAL A 69 6.31 11.21 -1.20
C VAL A 69 6.87 11.31 0.22
N HIS A 70 7.52 10.26 0.73
CA HIS A 70 8.05 10.25 2.10
C HIS A 70 9.20 11.25 2.31
N VAL A 71 10.08 11.42 1.32
CA VAL A 71 11.16 12.43 1.36
C VAL A 71 10.60 13.85 1.28
N ASN A 72 9.53 14.07 0.50
CA ASN A 72 8.92 15.40 0.42
C ASN A 72 8.08 15.74 1.66
N SER A 73 7.37 14.76 2.24
CA SER A 73 6.67 14.92 3.51
C SER A 73 7.62 15.28 4.65
N THR A 74 8.78 14.63 4.74
CA THR A 74 9.82 14.97 5.74
C THR A 74 10.45 16.34 5.50
N ARG A 75 10.56 16.79 4.23
CA ARG A 75 11.02 18.16 3.90
C ARG A 75 9.98 19.24 4.21
N ASN A 76 8.69 18.93 4.10
CA ASN A 76 7.60 19.87 4.40
C ASN A 76 7.29 19.95 5.91
N SER A 77 7.68 18.93 6.68
CA SER A 77 7.79 19.00 8.14
C SER A 77 9.10 19.67 8.54
N GLY A 78 9.27 20.93 8.16
CA GLY A 78 10.30 21.78 8.74
C GLY A 78 9.99 22.01 10.22
N ASP A 79 10.91 21.54 11.08
CA ASP A 79 11.08 21.91 12.50
C ASP A 79 10.15 21.21 13.52
N VAL A 80 10.63 20.13 14.16
CA VAL A 80 11.22 20.14 15.53
C VAL A 80 11.93 18.79 15.78
N GLY A 81 13.26 18.82 15.88
CA GLY A 81 14.03 17.94 16.79
C GLY A 81 14.45 16.53 16.33
N GLY A 82 15.71 16.41 15.90
CA GLY A 82 16.61 15.36 16.40
C GLY A 82 16.80 14.10 15.56
N GLY A 83 17.98 13.96 14.93
CA GLY A 83 18.43 12.68 14.39
C GLY A 83 19.59 12.81 13.39
N SER A 84 20.80 12.97 13.90
CA SER A 84 22.07 12.95 13.15
C SER A 84 22.18 11.69 12.29
N LEU A 85 21.97 11.83 10.97
CA LEU A 85 22.27 10.80 9.96
C LEU A 85 23.48 11.19 9.09
N GLY A 86 24.34 12.09 9.60
CA GLY A 86 25.51 12.62 8.87
C GLY A 86 26.88 12.09 9.32
N SER A 87 26.96 11.22 10.33
CA SER A 87 28.24 10.89 10.99
C SER A 87 28.87 9.53 10.63
N PHE A 88 28.44 8.87 9.55
CA PHE A 88 28.96 7.53 9.18
C PHE A 88 29.96 7.49 8.01
N MET A 89 30.52 8.63 7.59
CA MET A 89 31.49 8.66 6.48
C MET A 89 32.80 9.43 6.76
N THR A 90 33.22 9.56 8.02
CA THR A 90 34.53 10.12 8.37
C THR A 90 35.18 9.32 9.50
N SER A 91 35.63 8.10 9.18
CA SER A 91 36.55 7.35 10.04
C SER A 91 37.31 6.30 9.21
N ASN A 92 37.89 6.67 8.06
CA ASN A 92 38.99 5.89 7.48
C ASN A 92 39.76 6.67 6.38
N ALA A 93 40.61 7.63 6.75
CA ALA A 93 41.70 8.07 5.90
C ALA A 93 42.72 8.88 6.72
N ALA A 94 43.99 8.50 6.58
CA ALA A 94 45.20 9.18 7.07
C ALA A 94 45.66 8.90 8.52
N SER A 95 46.04 7.65 8.78
CA SER A 95 47.13 7.36 9.74
C SER A 95 48.09 6.31 9.17
N VAL A 96 48.76 6.63 8.06
CA VAL A 96 49.96 5.92 7.57
C VAL A 96 50.81 6.91 6.78
N ASP A 97 51.89 7.40 7.39
CA ASP A 97 53.27 7.57 6.89
C ASP A 97 54.00 8.47 7.92
N GLY A 98 55.14 8.15 8.55
CA GLY A 98 56.25 7.31 8.11
C GLY A 98 57.44 8.18 7.71
N GLY A 99 58.41 8.39 8.62
CA GLY A 99 59.80 8.71 8.27
C GLY A 99 60.27 10.16 8.52
N GLY A 100 61.33 10.26 9.34
CA GLY A 100 62.11 11.48 9.61
C GLY A 100 62.75 11.45 10.98
#